data_AF-A0A3P6LM06-F1
#
_entry.id   AF-A0A3P6LM06-F1
#
_cell.length_a   1.000
_cell.length_b   1.000
_cell.length_c   1.000
_cell.angle_alpha   90.00
_cell.angle_beta   90.00
_cell.angle_gamma   90.00
#
_symmetry.space_group_name_H-M   'P 1'
#
loop_
_entity.id
_entity.type
_entity.pdbx_description
1 polymer ?
#
loop_
_entity_poly.entity_id
_entity_poly.type
_entity_poly.pdbx_seq_one_letter_code
_entity_poly.pdbx_strand_id
1 'polypeptide(L)'
;MLSAKSITPRTPHAAEGLTSHLEICTPQPGFDEQVYYLTLNSDSQGMSKVALVNAELGWGIYEKFDTMQLPNFIQWKNLGAGEYVMGLEVSNSFPDGRDKERAQGRLPFIEPGETKKYCFELGVVDGDAEMSALKAEIAGYR
;
A
#
# COMPACT_ATOMS: atom_id res chain seq x y z
N MET A 1 -1.22 2.10 8.59
CA MET A 1 -1.39 3.56 8.48
C MET A 1 -1.08 3.98 7.06
N LEU A 2 -1.92 4.82 6.46
CA LEU A 2 -1.71 5.40 5.14
C LEU A 2 -2.63 6.63 4.98
N SER A 3 -2.41 7.42 3.93
CA SER A 3 -3.28 8.53 3.54
C SER A 3 -3.63 8.37 2.06
N ALA A 4 -4.91 8.20 1.74
CA ALA A 4 -5.38 7.87 0.40
C ALA A 4 -6.32 8.93 -0.20
N LYS A 5 -6.19 9.14 -1.50
CA LYS A 5 -7.12 9.93 -2.35
C LYS A 5 -8.32 9.10 -2.76
N SER A 6 -8.08 7.83 -3.10
CA SER A 6 -9.11 6.89 -3.53
C SER A 6 -8.71 5.47 -3.13
N ILE A 7 -9.72 4.63 -2.95
CA ILE A 7 -9.57 3.21 -2.62
C ILE A 7 -10.62 2.46 -3.44
N THR A 8 -10.17 1.46 -4.19
CA THR A 8 -11.03 0.58 -4.99
C THR A 8 -10.81 -0.86 -4.58
N PRO A 9 -11.82 -1.59 -4.09
CA PRO A 9 -11.70 -3.03 -3.84
C PRO A 9 -11.54 -3.77 -5.17
N ARG A 10 -10.61 -4.74 -5.22
CA ARG A 10 -10.34 -5.53 -6.43
C ARG A 10 -11.51 -6.45 -6.81
N THR A 11 -12.21 -6.98 -5.81
CA THR A 11 -13.28 -7.98 -5.97
C THR A 11 -14.52 -7.58 -5.15
N PRO A 12 -15.71 -8.15 -5.44
CA PRO A 12 -16.89 -7.97 -4.60
C PRO A 12 -16.65 -8.37 -3.14
N HIS A 13 -15.92 -9.48 -2.90
CA HIS A 13 -15.54 -9.92 -1.55
C HIS A 13 -14.68 -8.87 -0.82
N ALA A 14 -13.70 -8.27 -1.51
CA ALA A 14 -12.92 -7.18 -0.92
C ALA A 14 -13.79 -5.93 -0.62
N ALA A 15 -14.87 -5.70 -1.37
CA ALA A 15 -15.77 -4.58 -1.10
C ALA A 15 -16.50 -4.71 0.25
N GLU A 16 -16.76 -5.94 0.71
CA GLU A 16 -17.38 -6.21 2.02
C GLU A 16 -16.48 -5.74 3.18
N GLY A 17 -15.15 -5.78 3.01
CA GLY A 17 -14.16 -5.33 4.00
C GLY A 17 -13.69 -3.88 3.86
N LEU A 18 -14.23 -3.12 2.90
CA LEU A 18 -13.69 -1.80 2.55
C LEU A 18 -13.66 -0.81 3.73
N THR A 19 -14.68 -0.80 4.58
CA THR A 19 -14.75 0.12 5.73
C THR A 19 -13.71 -0.17 6.80
N SER A 20 -13.27 -1.43 6.90
CA SER A 20 -12.30 -1.93 7.88
C SER A 20 -10.97 -2.35 7.22
N HIS A 21 -10.66 -1.81 6.04
CA HIS A 21 -9.46 -2.21 5.28
C HIS A 21 -8.15 -1.95 6.06
N LEU A 22 -8.12 -0.99 6.98
CA LEU A 22 -6.98 -0.70 7.87
C LEU A 22 -6.93 -1.55 9.13
N GLU A 23 -8.01 -2.27 9.45
CA GLU A 23 -8.07 -3.14 10.63
C GLU A 23 -7.39 -4.47 10.33
N ILE A 24 -6.60 -4.94 11.28
CA ILE A 24 -5.88 -6.21 11.19
C ILE A 24 -6.35 -7.05 12.37
N CYS A 25 -7.21 -8.02 12.08
CA CYS A 25 -7.74 -8.93 13.09
C CYS A 25 -6.79 -10.11 13.30
N THR A 26 -6.94 -10.82 14.43
CA THR A 26 -6.26 -12.11 14.66
C THR A 26 -6.49 -13.10 13.50
N PRO A 27 -5.64 -14.12 13.32
CA PRO A 27 -5.79 -15.09 12.23
C PRO A 27 -7.19 -15.73 12.19
N GLN A 28 -7.82 -15.72 11.01
CA GLN A 28 -9.18 -16.22 10.80
C GLN A 28 -9.15 -17.52 9.94
N PRO A 29 -9.71 -18.63 10.42
CA PRO A 29 -9.86 -19.83 9.59
C PRO A 29 -10.73 -19.56 8.35
N GLY A 30 -10.25 -19.96 7.17
CA GLY A 30 -10.97 -19.81 5.91
C GLY A 30 -11.08 -18.36 5.40
N PHE A 31 -10.20 -17.46 5.87
CA PHE A 31 -10.12 -16.10 5.35
C PHE A 31 -9.81 -16.12 3.85
N ASP A 32 -10.69 -15.53 3.04
CA ASP A 32 -10.41 -15.27 1.63
C ASP A 32 -9.79 -13.88 1.48
N GLU A 33 -8.78 -13.76 0.61
CA GLU A 33 -7.95 -12.58 0.50
C GLU A 33 -8.76 -11.33 0.17
N GLN A 34 -8.32 -10.18 0.68
CA GLN A 34 -8.90 -8.89 0.32
C GLN A 34 -7.81 -7.98 -0.24
N VAL A 35 -7.97 -7.57 -1.49
CA VAL A 35 -7.04 -6.70 -2.20
C VAL A 35 -7.71 -5.36 -2.49
N TYR A 36 -6.99 -4.28 -2.20
CA TYR A 36 -7.42 -2.91 -2.46
C TYR A 36 -6.39 -2.18 -3.31
N TYR A 37 -6.87 -1.43 -4.30
CA TYR A 37 -6.07 -0.53 -5.13
C TYR A 37 -6.25 0.90 -4.64
N LEU A 38 -5.17 1.53 -4.21
CA LEU A 38 -5.18 2.86 -3.61
C LEU A 38 -4.34 3.83 -4.45
N THR A 39 -4.87 5.03 -4.65
CA THR A 39 -4.07 6.21 -5.00
C THR A 39 -3.76 6.96 -3.72
N LEU A 40 -2.49 7.13 -3.39
CA LEU A 40 -2.07 7.72 -2.12
C LEU A 40 -1.89 9.24 -2.21
N ASN A 41 -2.13 9.90 -1.09
CA ASN A 41 -1.71 11.28 -0.87
C ASN A 41 -0.19 11.34 -0.71
N SER A 42 0.41 12.49 -1.01
CA SER A 42 1.85 12.72 -0.87
C SER A 42 2.14 14.02 -0.11
N ASP A 43 3.41 14.19 0.26
CA ASP A 43 3.92 15.51 0.63
C ASP A 43 4.06 16.43 -0.59
N SER A 44 4.58 17.65 -0.37
CA SER A 44 4.81 18.65 -1.41
C SER A 44 5.91 18.28 -2.41
N GLN A 45 6.71 17.25 -2.13
CA GLN A 45 7.75 16.74 -3.02
C GLN A 45 7.28 15.51 -3.81
N GLY A 46 6.04 15.04 -3.61
CA GLY A 46 5.51 13.84 -4.25
C GLY A 46 5.88 12.54 -3.54
N MET A 47 6.48 12.60 -2.35
CA MET A 47 6.82 11.41 -1.56
C MET A 47 5.63 10.99 -0.69
N SER A 48 5.41 9.70 -0.58
CA SER A 48 4.41 9.13 0.33
C SER A 48 5.04 8.06 1.22
N LYS A 49 4.34 7.75 2.31
CA LYS A 49 4.66 6.68 3.24
C LYS A 49 3.42 5.86 3.57
N VAL A 50 3.60 4.55 3.60
CA VAL A 50 2.64 3.60 4.18
C VAL A 50 3.34 2.85 5.30
N ALA A 51 2.59 2.44 6.31
CA ALA A 51 3.15 1.74 7.45
C ALA A 51 2.26 0.61 7.97
N LEU A 52 2.89 -0.47 8.40
CA LEU A 52 2.28 -1.55 9.18
C LEU A 52 2.84 -1.47 10.59
N VAL A 53 1.98 -1.22 11.57
CA VAL A 53 2.39 -1.01 12.96
C VAL A 53 1.75 -2.03 13.88
N ASN A 54 2.49 -2.44 14.90
CA ASN A 54 1.98 -3.22 16.02
C ASN A 54 2.15 -2.39 17.29
N ALA A 55 1.07 -1.73 17.70
CA ALA A 55 1.07 -0.88 18.89
C ALA A 55 1.28 -1.68 20.19
N GLU A 56 0.84 -2.94 20.25
CA GLU A 56 1.03 -3.80 21.43
C GLU A 56 2.51 -4.18 21.62
N LEU A 57 3.23 -4.40 20.52
CA LEU A 57 4.67 -4.69 20.55
C LEU A 57 5.54 -3.44 20.52
N GLY A 58 4.97 -2.26 20.26
CA GLY A 58 5.68 -0.99 20.29
C GLY A 58 6.53 -0.68 19.05
N TRP A 59 6.33 -1.35 17.90
CA TRP A 59 7.13 -1.11 16.70
C TRP A 59 6.33 -1.30 15.41
N GLY A 60 6.93 -0.93 14.27
CA GLY A 60 6.35 -1.17 12.96
C GLY A 60 7.36 -1.03 11.82
N ILE A 61 6.89 -1.27 10.60
CA ILE A 61 7.64 -1.02 9.37
C ILE A 61 6.94 0.05 8.55
N TYR A 62 7.71 0.79 7.77
CA TYR A 62 7.19 1.69 6.76
C TYR A 62 7.88 1.48 5.42
N GLU A 63 7.17 1.88 4.38
CA GLU A 63 7.70 2.02 3.04
C GLU A 63 7.49 3.46 2.59
N LYS A 64 8.57 4.12 2.15
CA LYS A 64 8.58 5.48 1.59
C LYS A 64 8.92 5.41 0.11
N PHE A 65 8.20 6.14 -0.73
CA PHE A 65 8.36 6.05 -2.18
C PHE A 65 7.90 7.33 -2.88
N ASP A 66 8.37 7.54 -4.10
CA ASP A 66 7.96 8.64 -4.98
C ASP A 66 6.69 8.23 -5.74
N THR A 67 5.59 8.94 -5.51
CA THR A 67 4.27 8.66 -6.13
C THR A 67 4.24 8.94 -7.63
N MET A 68 5.18 9.73 -8.17
CA MET A 68 5.30 9.92 -9.62
C MET A 68 5.97 8.72 -10.30
N GLN A 69 6.84 8.01 -9.58
CA GLN A 69 7.52 6.81 -10.07
C GLN A 69 6.64 5.56 -9.86
N LEU A 70 6.03 5.46 -8.68
CA LEU A 70 5.19 4.33 -8.23
C LEU A 70 3.79 4.86 -7.85
N PRO A 71 2.93 5.15 -8.84
CA PRO A 71 1.63 5.80 -8.60
C PRO A 71 0.56 4.92 -7.96
N ASN A 72 0.76 3.60 -7.94
CA ASN A 72 -0.22 2.66 -7.42
C ASN A 72 0.27 2.08 -6.11
N PHE A 73 -0.64 1.95 -5.14
CA PHE A 73 -0.42 1.14 -3.95
C PHE A 73 -1.45 0.04 -3.89
N ILE A 74 -0.99 -1.20 -3.73
CA ILE A 74 -1.82 -2.37 -3.57
C ILE A 74 -1.71 -2.81 -2.11
N GLN A 75 -2.85 -2.82 -1.43
CA GLN A 75 -2.96 -3.39 -0.09
C GLN A 75 -3.50 -4.81 -0.25
N TRP A 76 -2.65 -5.81 -0.03
CA TRP A 76 -3.07 -7.21 -0.01
C TRP A 76 -3.18 -7.71 1.42
N LYS A 77 -4.37 -8.17 1.81
CA LYS A 77 -4.63 -8.74 3.12
C LYS A 77 -4.94 -10.23 2.96
N ASN A 78 -4.10 -11.07 3.55
CA ASN A 78 -4.40 -12.48 3.76
C ASN A 78 -4.28 -12.76 5.26
N LEU A 79 -5.40 -12.64 6.00
CA LEU A 79 -5.43 -12.77 7.46
C LEU A 79 -5.86 -14.17 7.89
N GLY A 80 -5.49 -15.18 7.11
CA GLY A 80 -5.86 -16.58 7.31
C GLY A 80 -5.14 -17.25 8.48
N ALA A 81 -5.80 -18.20 9.14
CA ALA A 81 -5.11 -19.14 10.02
C ALA A 81 -4.20 -20.05 9.19
N GLY A 82 -2.88 -20.02 9.46
CA GLY A 82 -1.85 -20.73 8.69
C GLY A 82 -1.16 -19.86 7.64
N GLU A 83 -1.87 -18.89 7.06
CA GLU A 83 -1.36 -17.91 6.09
C GLU A 83 -1.78 -16.50 6.54
N TYR A 84 -0.97 -15.90 7.42
CA TYR A 84 -1.26 -14.61 8.05
C TYR A 84 -0.22 -13.57 7.64
N VAL A 85 -0.51 -12.84 6.56
CA VAL A 85 0.42 -11.93 5.90
C VAL A 85 -0.31 -10.72 5.31
N MET A 86 0.41 -9.59 5.24
CA MET A 86 -0.02 -8.43 4.49
C MET A 86 1.04 -8.01 3.47
N GLY A 87 0.61 -7.75 2.24
CA GLY A 87 1.38 -7.07 1.22
C GLY A 87 1.16 -5.56 1.30
N LEU A 88 2.26 -4.82 1.48
CA LEU A 88 2.33 -3.38 1.17
C LEU A 88 3.06 -3.29 -0.17
N GLU A 89 2.31 -3.08 -1.25
CA GLU A 89 2.82 -3.28 -2.61
C GLU A 89 2.74 -1.98 -3.41
N VAL A 90 3.79 -1.16 -3.34
CA VAL A 90 3.95 0.01 -4.23
C VAL A 90 4.32 -0.44 -5.63
N SER A 91 3.69 0.13 -6.64
CA SER A 91 3.84 -0.36 -8.01
C SER A 91 3.59 0.70 -9.07
N ASN A 92 4.20 0.50 -10.24
CA ASN A 92 3.90 1.23 -11.47
C ASN A 92 2.74 0.62 -12.28
N SER A 93 2.16 -0.51 -11.85
CA SER A 93 1.06 -1.20 -12.53
C SER A 93 0.20 -2.02 -11.55
N PHE A 94 -1.06 -2.26 -11.87
CA PHE A 94 -1.90 -3.18 -11.08
C PHE A 94 -1.61 -4.65 -11.40
N PRO A 95 -1.83 -5.59 -10.45
CA PRO A 95 -1.59 -7.02 -10.62
C PRO A 95 -2.70 -7.73 -11.43
N ASP A 96 -3.43 -7.01 -12.29
CA ASP A 96 -4.58 -7.53 -13.04
C ASP A 96 -4.22 -8.29 -14.33
N GLY A 97 -2.97 -8.18 -14.75
CA GLY A 97 -2.43 -8.83 -15.96
C GLY A 97 -2.04 -7.83 -17.04
N ARG A 98 -0.96 -8.13 -17.76
CA ARG A 98 -0.36 -7.25 -18.78
C ARG A 98 -1.30 -6.93 -19.94
N ASP A 99 -2.13 -7.89 -20.33
CA ASP A 99 -3.16 -7.74 -21.37
C ASP A 99 -4.22 -6.70 -20.96
N LYS A 100 -4.72 -6.78 -19.71
CA LYS A 100 -5.69 -5.82 -19.17
C LYS A 100 -5.10 -4.43 -18.98
N GLU A 101 -3.90 -4.33 -18.39
CA GLU A 101 -3.23 -3.03 -18.24
C GLU A 101 -2.97 -2.36 -19.60
N ARG A 102 -2.66 -3.15 -20.64
CA ARG A 102 -2.52 -2.63 -22.01
C ARG A 102 -3.86 -2.18 -22.59
N ALA A 103 -4.90 -3.00 -22.50
CA ALA A 103 -6.22 -2.68 -23.03
C ALA A 103 -6.83 -1.43 -22.37
N GLN A 104 -6.49 -1.18 -21.11
CA GLN A 104 -6.95 -0.04 -20.32
C GLN A 104 -6.00 1.17 -20.42
N GLY A 105 -4.95 1.10 -21.25
CA GLY A 105 -4.03 2.22 -21.51
C GLY A 105 -3.14 2.59 -20.32
N ARG A 106 -3.01 1.70 -19.33
CA ARG A 106 -2.20 1.92 -18.11
C ARG A 106 -0.82 1.29 -18.14
N LEU A 107 -0.57 0.38 -19.09
CA LEU A 107 0.70 -0.32 -19.20
C LEU A 107 1.85 0.68 -19.44
N PRO A 108 2.82 0.81 -18.52
CA PRO A 108 3.97 1.67 -18.74
C PRO A 108 4.86 1.10 -19.85
N PHE A 109 5.41 2.00 -20.67
CA PHE A 109 6.42 1.71 -21.68
C PHE A 109 7.69 2.50 -21.36
N ILE A 110 8.82 1.97 -21.85
CA ILE A 110 10.13 2.61 -21.79
C ILE A 110 10.62 2.70 -23.23
N GLU A 111 10.86 3.91 -23.71
CA GLU A 111 11.28 4.17 -25.09
C GLU A 111 12.75 3.81 -25.33
N PRO A 112 13.20 3.65 -26.59
CA PRO A 112 14.60 3.40 -26.91
C PRO A 112 15.53 4.47 -26.32
N GLY A 113 16.44 4.07 -25.45
CA GLY A 113 17.38 4.96 -24.75
C GLY A 113 16.80 5.65 -23.51
N GLU A 114 15.53 5.46 -23.19
CA GLU A 114 14.94 5.99 -21.97
C GLU A 114 15.43 5.22 -20.74
N THR A 115 15.64 5.94 -19.63
CA THR A 115 15.93 5.36 -18.31
C THR A 115 14.84 5.74 -17.34
N LYS A 116 14.23 4.74 -16.68
CA LYS A 116 13.37 4.94 -15.52
C LYS A 116 14.15 4.63 -14.25
N LYS A 117 13.94 5.43 -13.22
CA LYS A 117 14.47 5.19 -11.87
C LYS A 117 13.29 5.00 -10.93
N TYR A 118 13.43 4.06 -10.02
CA TYR A 118 12.47 3.77 -8.96
C TYR A 118 13.21 3.86 -7.63
N CYS A 119 12.75 4.74 -6.77
CA CYS A 119 13.31 4.96 -5.44
C CYS A 119 12.26 4.62 -4.38
N PHE A 120 12.59 3.68 -3.52
CA PHE A 120 11.83 3.39 -2.33
C PHE A 120 12.79 3.09 -1.16
N GLU A 121 12.29 3.29 0.05
CA GLU A 121 13.01 3.08 1.30
C GLU A 121 12.11 2.25 2.20
N LEU A 122 12.68 1.20 2.78
CA LEU A 122 12.05 0.41 3.83
C LEU A 122 12.72 0.76 5.15
N GLY A 123 11.91 1.04 6.17
CA GLY A 123 12.41 1.37 7.49
C GLY A 123 11.59 0.72 8.59
N VAL A 124 12.19 0.69 9.78
CA VAL A 124 11.55 0.27 11.03
C VAL A 124 11.33 1.53 11.86
N VAL A 125 10.19 1.59 12.55
CA VAL A 125 9.96 2.56 13.63
C VAL A 125 9.83 1.79 14.93
N ASP A 126 10.51 2.27 15.97
CA ASP A 126 10.56 1.64 17.28
C ASP A 126 10.19 2.63 18.38
N GLY A 127 9.24 2.24 19.22
CA GLY A 127 8.68 3.04 20.29
C GLY A 127 7.57 4.03 19.86
N ASP A 128 6.81 4.45 20.86
CA ASP A 128 5.62 5.30 20.68
C ASP A 128 5.92 6.65 20.04
N ALA A 129 7.10 7.22 20.31
CA ALA A 129 7.50 8.52 19.78
C ALA A 129 7.67 8.47 18.25
N GLU A 130 8.39 7.47 17.73
CA GLU A 130 8.62 7.31 16.29
C GLU A 130 7.33 6.95 15.57
N MET A 131 6.52 6.04 16.12
CA MET A 131 5.21 5.67 15.55
C MET A 131 4.24 6.87 15.52
N SER A 132 4.22 7.70 16.57
CA SER A 132 3.38 8.91 16.62
C SER A 132 3.82 9.96 15.62
N ALA A 133 5.13 10.18 15.47
CA ALA A 133 5.69 11.08 14.47
C ALA A 133 5.34 10.62 13.05
N LEU A 134 5.51 9.32 12.77
CA LEU A 134 5.15 8.73 11.48
C LEU A 134 3.65 8.88 11.17
N LYS A 135 2.79 8.64 12.16
CA LYS A 135 1.34 8.82 12.02
C LYS A 135 0.97 10.27 11.69
N ALA A 136 1.59 11.24 12.38
CA ALA A 136 1.36 12.66 12.15
C ALA A 136 1.85 13.11 10.76
N GLU A 137 3.01 12.60 10.33
CA GLU A 137 3.55 12.84 8.99
C GLU A 137 2.58 12.36 7.91
N ILE A 138 2.15 11.10 7.98
CA ILE A 138 1.22 10.49 7.01
C ILE A 138 -0.12 11.23 6.97
N ALA A 139 -0.65 11.66 8.12
CA ALA A 139 -1.89 12.42 8.20
C ALA A 139 -1.80 13.82 7.55
N GLY A 140 -0.58 14.36 7.39
CA GLY A 140 -0.32 15.65 6.76
C GLY A 140 -0.39 15.64 5.23
N TYR A 141 -0.27 14.48 4.59
CA TYR A 141 -0.24 14.36 3.13
C TYR A 141 -1.54 14.81 2.45
N ARG A 142 -1.46 15.19 1.16
CA ARG A 142 -2.56 15.72 0.33
C ARG A 142 -2.62 15.15 -1.09
#